data_AF-A0A832T207-F1
#
_entry.id   AF-A0A832T207-F1
#
_cell.length_a   1.000
_cell.length_b   1.000
_cell.length_c   1.000
_cell.angle_alpha   90.00
_cell.angle_beta   90.00
_cell.angle_gamma   90.00
#
_symmetry.space_group_name_H-M   'P 1'
#
loop_
_entity.id
_entity.type
_entity.pdbx_description
1 polymer ?
#
loop_
_entity_poly.entity_id
_entity_poly.type
_entity_poly.pdbx_seq_one_letter_code
_entity_poly.pdbx_strand_id
1 'polypeptide(L)'
;MGPPPWAFISRRGLREVVLWLLSDRPMNGAEIIRAVEDFTWGFWRPSPGSVYPLLKQLEAEGLVSKRPDGRYELTESGRSAVKLIPWIRGPRLGAPRSIAEIIDELESWAMYITDVAITEPDRIAPYRERIRRIGELLSKI
;
A
#
# COMPACT_ATOMS: atom_id res chain seq x y z
N MET A 1 -10.55 -16.21 4.72
CA MET A 1 -10.23 -15.11 3.78
C MET A 1 -9.13 -14.28 4.40
N GLY A 2 -8.01 -14.09 3.69
CA GLY A 2 -6.84 -13.38 4.22
C GLY A 2 -7.06 -11.87 4.23
N PRO A 3 -6.32 -11.13 5.07
CA PRO A 3 -6.46 -9.69 5.13
C PRO A 3 -6.01 -9.07 3.79
N PRO A 4 -6.50 -7.86 3.45
CA PRO A 4 -6.15 -7.21 2.18
C PRO A 4 -4.63 -7.04 2.01
N PRO A 5 -4.10 -6.94 0.77
CA PRO A 5 -2.66 -6.91 0.50
C PRO A 5 -1.86 -5.91 1.36
N TRP A 6 -2.47 -4.77 1.71
CA TRP A 6 -1.87 -3.76 2.58
C TRP A 6 -1.63 -4.23 4.03
N ALA A 7 -2.45 -5.14 4.55
CA ALA A 7 -2.30 -5.70 5.89
C ALA A 7 -1.06 -6.62 6.00
N PHE A 8 -0.65 -7.24 4.89
CA PHE A 8 0.58 -8.04 4.81
C PHE A 8 1.86 -7.19 4.78
N ILE A 9 1.77 -5.89 4.47
CA ILE A 9 2.94 -5.02 4.38
C ILE A 9 3.50 -4.65 5.77
N SER A 10 2.68 -4.76 6.83
CA SER A 10 2.94 -4.24 8.17
C SER A 10 4.18 -4.79 8.91
N ARG A 11 4.78 -5.93 8.50
CA ARG A 11 6.02 -6.45 9.12
C ARG A 11 7.06 -7.06 8.17
N ARG A 12 6.65 -7.72 7.08
CA ARG A 12 7.60 -8.39 6.17
C ARG A 12 7.78 -7.69 4.82
N GLY A 13 6.93 -6.75 4.44
CA GLY A 13 6.95 -6.11 3.12
C GLY A 13 7.64 -4.75 3.05
N LEU A 14 7.97 -4.12 4.18
CA LEU A 14 8.59 -2.78 4.19
C LEU A 14 9.95 -2.77 3.48
N ARG A 15 10.74 -3.84 3.62
CA ARG A 15 12.04 -3.99 2.95
C ARG A 15 11.90 -3.89 1.44
N GLU A 16 11.01 -4.71 0.87
CA GLU A 16 10.77 -4.78 -0.55
C GLU A 16 10.26 -3.43 -1.06
N VAL A 17 9.29 -2.83 -0.34
CA VAL A 17 8.74 -1.51 -0.66
C VAL A 17 9.82 -0.44 -0.70
N VAL A 18 10.72 -0.42 0.28
CA VAL A 18 11.84 0.55 0.32
C VAL A 18 12.78 0.35 -0.87
N LEU A 19 13.18 -0.88 -1.17
CA LEU A 19 14.03 -1.18 -2.34
C LEU A 19 13.35 -0.79 -3.65
N TRP A 20 12.05 -1.04 -3.77
CA TRP A 20 11.27 -0.65 -4.94
C TRP A 20 11.16 0.88 -5.08
N LEU A 21 10.88 1.62 -4.00
CA LEU A 21 10.84 3.08 -4.02
C LEU A 21 12.18 3.69 -4.44
N LEU A 22 13.28 3.15 -3.89
CA LEU A 22 14.63 3.59 -4.23
C LEU A 22 15.07 3.21 -5.65
N SER A 23 14.38 2.25 -6.29
CA SER A 23 14.59 1.94 -7.71
C SER A 23 14.08 3.02 -8.64
N ASP A 24 13.12 3.84 -8.18
CA ASP A 24 12.57 4.95 -8.94
C ASP A 24 13.46 6.19 -8.83
N ARG A 25 13.81 6.60 -7.61
CA ARG A 25 14.70 7.73 -7.35
C ARG A 25 15.36 7.66 -5.97
N PRO A 26 16.48 8.37 -5.74
CA PRO A 26 17.02 8.55 -4.42
C PRO A 26 16.05 9.28 -3.48
N MET A 27 15.91 8.80 -2.25
CA MET A 27 14.99 9.34 -1.24
C MET A 27 15.62 9.32 0.17
N ASN A 28 15.31 10.30 1.01
CA ASN A 28 15.61 10.23 2.44
C ASN A 28 14.51 9.45 3.21
N GLY A 29 14.76 9.14 4.48
CA GLY A 29 13.82 8.34 5.29
C GLY A 29 12.42 8.97 5.42
N ALA A 30 12.30 10.29 5.48
CA ALA A 30 11.02 10.97 5.58
C ALA A 30 10.26 11.00 4.23
N GLU A 31 10.98 11.06 3.10
CA GLU A 31 10.39 10.89 1.78
C GLU A 31 9.88 9.47 1.58
N ILE A 32 10.62 8.45 2.03
CA ILE A 32 10.19 7.05 1.98
C ILE A 32 8.90 6.86 2.78
N ILE A 33 8.83 7.34 4.02
CA ILE A 33 7.62 7.23 4.86
C ILE A 33 6.41 7.84 4.16
N ARG A 34 6.55 9.04 3.59
CA ARG A 34 5.48 9.72 2.85
C ARG A 34 5.09 8.98 1.58
N ALA A 35 6.06 8.54 0.79
CA ALA A 35 5.77 7.79 -0.43
C ALA A 35 4.97 6.51 -0.14
N VAL A 36 5.29 5.83 0.96
CA VAL A 36 4.52 4.66 1.41
C VAL A 36 3.07 4.99 1.77
N GLU A 37 2.87 6.05 2.54
CA GLU A 37 1.53 6.54 2.88
C GLU A 37 0.74 6.94 1.63
N ASP A 38 1.37 7.68 0.71
CA ASP A 38 0.74 8.18 -0.51
C ASP A 38 0.29 7.04 -1.44
N PHE A 39 1.16 6.06 -1.73
CA PHE A 39 0.79 4.96 -2.64
C PHE A 39 -0.19 3.97 -1.99
N THR A 40 -0.25 3.93 -0.65
CA THR A 40 -1.26 3.18 0.10
C THR A 40 -2.50 4.00 0.41
N TRP A 41 -2.69 5.18 -0.19
CA TRP A 41 -3.89 6.00 0.00
C TRP A 41 -4.18 6.31 1.49
N GLY A 42 -3.13 6.43 2.29
CA GLY A 42 -3.20 6.67 3.74
C GLY A 42 -3.49 5.42 4.59
N PHE A 43 -3.68 4.24 3.99
CA PHE A 43 -3.96 3.02 4.76
C PHE A 43 -2.76 2.51 5.56
N TRP A 44 -1.53 2.81 5.13
CA TRP A 44 -0.34 2.39 5.84
C TRP A 44 0.75 3.45 5.83
N ARG A 45 1.11 3.92 7.02
CA ARG A 45 2.26 4.80 7.25
C ARG A 45 3.29 4.08 8.13
N PRO A 46 4.45 3.68 7.59
CA PRO A 46 5.48 3.04 8.41
C PRO A 46 6.07 4.07 9.40
N SER A 47 6.39 3.62 10.61
CA SER A 47 6.97 4.49 11.62
C SER A 47 8.43 4.81 11.30
N PRO A 48 8.96 5.96 11.73
CA PRO A 48 10.40 6.23 11.68
C PRO A 48 11.24 5.10 12.29
N GLY A 49 10.79 4.53 13.41
CA GLY A 49 11.45 3.41 14.10
C GLY A 49 11.48 2.10 13.30
N SER A 50 10.68 1.97 12.23
CA SER A 50 10.76 0.84 11.29
C SER A 50 11.63 1.15 10.07
N VAL A 51 11.63 2.41 9.59
CA VAL A 51 12.31 2.80 8.35
C VAL A 51 13.80 3.05 8.57
N TYR A 52 14.19 3.81 9.59
CA TYR A 52 15.60 4.16 9.77
C TYR A 52 16.50 2.96 10.12
N PRO A 53 16.09 2.04 11.01
CA PRO A 53 16.87 0.81 11.24
C PRO A 53 16.97 -0.07 9.99
N LEU A 54 15.89 -0.17 9.20
CA LEU A 54 15.90 -0.91 7.95
C LEU A 54 16.87 -0.30 6.92
N LEU A 55 16.90 1.03 6.77
CA LEU A 55 17.85 1.70 5.87
C LEU A 55 19.30 1.44 6.29
N LYS A 56 19.57 1.42 7.60
CA LYS A 56 20.88 1.05 8.15
C LYS A 56 21.25 -0.40 7.87
N GLN A 57 20.27 -1.30 8.00
CA GLN A 57 20.46 -2.71 7.65
C GLN A 57 20.75 -2.88 6.15
N LEU A 58 19.97 -2.26 5.27
CA LEU A 58 20.19 -2.32 3.82
C LEU A 58 21.53 -1.72 3.39
N GLU A 59 22.00 -0.68 4.08
CA GLU A 59 23.32 -0.08 3.88
C GLU A 59 24.43 -1.06 4.29
N ALA A 60 24.29 -1.73 5.44
CA ALA A 60 25.24 -2.74 5.91
C ALA A 60 25.28 -4.00 5.00
N GLU A 61 24.15 -4.38 4.41
CA GLU A 61 24.06 -5.43 3.39
C GLU A 61 24.60 -5.01 2.02
N GLY A 62 24.97 -3.73 1.86
CA GLY A 62 25.49 -3.18 0.61
C GLY A 62 24.45 -3.02 -0.49
N LEU A 63 23.15 -3.05 -0.17
CA LEU A 63 22.05 -2.89 -1.13
C LEU A 63 21.68 -1.43 -1.39
N VAL A 64 21.98 -0.54 -0.45
CA VAL A 64 21.81 0.91 -0.62
C VAL A 64 23.08 1.64 -0.19
N SER A 65 23.32 2.82 -0.76
CA SER A 65 24.33 3.76 -0.30
C SER A 65 23.67 5.07 0.14
N LYS A 66 24.23 5.72 1.15
CA LYS A 66 23.80 7.05 1.59
C LYS A 66 24.61 8.14 0.90
N ARG A 67 23.91 9.04 0.24
CA ARG A 67 24.48 10.22 -0.43
C ARG A 67 24.86 11.31 0.58
N PRO A 68 25.74 12.27 0.21
CA PRO A 68 26.12 13.40 1.06
C PRO A 68 24.93 14.28 1.49
N ASP A 69 23.88 14.34 0.68
CA ASP A 69 22.65 15.09 0.98
C ASP A 69 21.65 14.33 1.88
N GLY A 70 22.05 13.15 2.38
CA GLY A 70 21.26 12.34 3.29
C GLY A 70 20.22 11.44 2.65
N ARG A 71 20.09 11.44 1.31
CA ARG A 71 19.24 10.49 0.58
C ARG A 71 19.92 9.14 0.42
N TYR A 72 19.13 8.10 0.30
CA TYR A 72 19.58 6.75 -0.02
C TYR A 72 19.35 6.47 -1.49
N GLU A 73 20.22 5.68 -2.10
CA GLU A 73 20.07 5.19 -3.47
C GLU A 73 20.47 3.71 -3.55
N LEU A 74 19.94 2.99 -4.54
CA LEU A 74 20.32 1.59 -4.74
C LEU A 74 21.76 1.47 -5.28
N THR A 75 22.50 0.53 -4.71
CA THR A 75 23.74 0.02 -5.32
C THR A 75 23.41 -0.95 -6.46
N GLU A 76 24.42 -1.45 -7.16
CA GLU A 76 24.22 -2.46 -8.21
C GLU A 76 23.59 -3.76 -7.67
N SER A 77 24.07 -4.24 -6.51
CA SER A 77 23.46 -5.38 -5.81
C SER A 77 22.04 -5.06 -5.34
N GLY A 78 21.80 -3.82 -4.90
CA GLY A 78 20.47 -3.30 -4.57
C GLY A 78 19.49 -3.41 -5.72
N ARG A 79 19.88 -2.97 -6.92
CA ARG A 79 19.07 -3.03 -8.14
C ARG A 79 18.69 -4.47 -8.49
N SER A 80 19.63 -5.41 -8.34
CA SER A 80 19.40 -6.83 -8.58
C SER A 80 18.48 -7.47 -7.52
N ALA A 81 18.46 -6.92 -6.30
CA ALA A 81 17.62 -7.39 -5.21
C ALA A 81 16.19 -6.82 -5.25
N VAL A 82 15.91 -5.84 -6.12
CA VAL A 82 14.56 -5.30 -6.31
C VAL A 82 13.67 -6.42 -6.85
N LYS A 83 12.75 -6.89 -6.01
CA LYS A 83 11.70 -7.80 -6.43
C LYS A 83 10.56 -7.00 -7.01
N LEU A 84 9.93 -7.56 -8.04
CA LEU A 84 8.65 -7.06 -8.49
C LEU A 84 7.68 -7.28 -7.34
N ILE A 85 7.19 -6.19 -6.77
CA ILE A 85 6.15 -6.23 -5.79
C ILE A 85 4.86 -6.36 -6.60
N PRO A 86 4.15 -7.51 -6.57
CA PRO A 86 3.02 -7.78 -7.46
C PRO A 86 1.92 -6.71 -7.42
N TRP A 87 1.88 -5.92 -6.35
CA TRP A 87 0.94 -4.83 -6.14
C TRP A 87 1.47 -3.42 -6.47
N ILE A 88 2.72 -3.22 -6.95
CA ILE A 88 3.33 -1.87 -7.08
C ILE A 88 3.81 -1.46 -8.50
N ARG A 89 4.22 -2.36 -9.43
CA ARG A 89 4.50 -1.95 -10.84
C ARG A 89 3.94 -2.92 -11.89
N GLY A 90 2.67 -2.71 -12.24
CA GLY A 90 2.08 -2.94 -13.56
C GLY A 90 0.76 -3.73 -13.57
N PRO A 91 -0.15 -3.51 -14.55
CA PRO A 91 -0.90 -2.29 -14.90
C PRO A 91 -1.96 -1.99 -13.80
N ARG A 92 -3.09 -1.35 -14.07
CA ARG A 92 -4.28 -1.58 -13.22
C ARG A 92 -4.66 -3.07 -13.29
N LEU A 93 -4.06 -3.92 -12.46
CA LEU A 93 -4.51 -5.29 -12.19
C LEU A 93 -5.09 -5.28 -10.78
N GLY A 94 -6.42 -5.31 -10.73
CA GLY A 94 -7.23 -4.76 -9.64
C GLY A 94 -8.26 -3.74 -10.15
N ALA A 95 -8.19 -3.35 -11.44
CA ALA A 95 -9.44 -3.09 -12.15
C ALA A 95 -9.97 -4.46 -12.55
N PRO A 96 -11.18 -4.82 -12.14
CA PRO A 96 -11.72 -6.12 -12.47
C PRO A 96 -11.76 -6.32 -13.99
N ARG A 97 -11.24 -7.46 -14.46
CA ARG A 97 -11.10 -7.78 -15.90
C ARG A 97 -12.34 -8.41 -16.50
N SER A 98 -13.31 -8.75 -15.67
CA SER A 98 -14.61 -9.27 -16.06
C SER A 98 -15.67 -8.69 -15.14
N ILE A 99 -16.93 -8.71 -15.59
CA ILE A 99 -18.07 -8.33 -14.75
C ILE A 99 -18.07 -9.16 -13.45
N ALA A 100 -17.75 -10.45 -13.52
CA ALA A 100 -17.65 -11.32 -12.34
C ALA A 100 -16.64 -10.77 -11.31
N GLU A 101 -15.44 -10.39 -11.75
CA GLU A 101 -14.46 -9.77 -10.86
C GLU A 101 -14.97 -8.42 -10.28
N ILE A 102 -15.75 -7.64 -11.06
CA ILE A 102 -16.34 -6.37 -10.55
C ILE A 102 -17.31 -6.67 -9.41
N ILE A 103 -18.14 -7.70 -9.59
CA ILE A 103 -19.11 -8.13 -8.58
C ILE A 103 -18.39 -8.66 -7.33
N ASP A 104 -17.37 -9.50 -7.49
CA ASP A 104 -16.59 -10.04 -6.36
C ASP A 104 -15.93 -8.92 -5.51
N GLU A 105 -15.37 -7.91 -6.18
CA GLU A 105 -14.80 -6.75 -5.48
C GLU A 105 -15.90 -5.92 -4.79
N LEU A 106 -17.01 -5.65 -5.48
CA LEU A 106 -18.13 -4.89 -4.93
C LEU A 106 -18.72 -5.57 -3.68
N GLU A 107 -18.90 -6.90 -3.72
CA GLU A 107 -19.33 -7.71 -2.58
C GLU A 107 -18.34 -7.61 -1.41
N SER A 108 -17.04 -7.72 -1.70
CA SER A 108 -15.99 -7.62 -0.69
C SER A 108 -15.99 -6.26 0.02
N TRP A 109 -16.14 -5.16 -0.74
CA TRP A 109 -16.24 -3.82 -0.17
C TRP A 109 -17.56 -3.60 0.58
N ALA A 110 -18.68 -4.14 0.09
CA ALA A 110 -19.96 -4.06 0.78
C ALA A 110 -19.94 -4.79 2.14
N MET A 111 -19.31 -5.97 2.20
CA MET A 111 -19.09 -6.70 3.45
C MET A 111 -18.25 -5.89 4.43
N TYR A 112 -17.14 -5.30 3.96
CA TYR A 112 -16.29 -4.45 4.81
C TYR A 112 -17.05 -3.25 5.38
N ILE A 113 -17.80 -2.52 4.53
CA ILE A 113 -18.60 -1.38 4.97
C ILE A 113 -19.63 -1.81 6.02
N THR A 114 -20.22 -3.00 5.85
CA THR A 114 -21.18 -3.56 6.79
C THR A 114 -20.53 -3.89 8.14
N ASP A 115 -19.34 -4.51 8.13
CA ASP A 115 -18.57 -4.80 9.33
C ASP A 115 -18.18 -3.52 10.09
N VAL A 116 -17.71 -2.49 9.37
CA VAL A 116 -17.40 -1.17 9.94
C VAL A 116 -18.66 -0.48 10.46
N ALA A 117 -19.82 -0.63 9.81
CA ALA A 117 -21.08 -0.07 10.29
C ALA A 117 -21.53 -0.68 11.62
N ILE A 118 -21.20 -1.97 11.83
CA ILE A 118 -21.50 -2.70 13.07
C ILE A 118 -20.51 -2.30 14.18
N THR A 119 -19.22 -2.24 13.87
CA THR A 119 -18.14 -2.07 14.85
C THR A 119 -17.84 -0.61 15.18
N GLU A 120 -17.91 0.29 14.19
CA GLU A 120 -17.53 1.71 14.28
C GLU A 120 -18.57 2.62 13.56
N PRO A 121 -19.84 2.67 14.03
CA PRO A 121 -20.95 3.31 13.31
C PRO A 121 -20.73 4.80 12.99
N ASP A 122 -19.96 5.52 13.80
CA ASP A 122 -19.64 6.93 13.59
C ASP A 122 -18.78 7.17 12.34
N ARG A 123 -17.97 6.17 11.93
CA ARG A 123 -17.19 6.25 10.68
C ARG A 123 -18.05 6.14 9.44
N ILE A 124 -19.21 5.49 9.54
CA ILE A 124 -20.17 5.31 8.44
C ILE A 124 -21.22 6.42 8.40
N ALA A 125 -21.55 7.02 9.54
CA ALA A 125 -22.62 8.01 9.67
C ALA A 125 -22.59 9.14 8.61
N PRO A 126 -21.43 9.76 8.27
CA PRO A 126 -21.37 10.81 7.25
C PRO A 126 -21.70 10.35 5.82
N TYR A 127 -21.66 9.03 5.56
CA TYR A 127 -21.77 8.46 4.22
C TYR A 127 -23.08 7.69 3.98
N ARG A 128 -23.97 7.55 4.97
CA ARG A 128 -25.20 6.75 4.87
C ARG A 128 -26.01 7.05 3.62
N GLU A 129 -26.24 8.33 3.33
CA GLU A 129 -27.04 8.75 2.18
C GLU A 129 -26.37 8.40 0.84
N ARG A 130 -25.04 8.41 0.77
CA ARG A 130 -24.29 7.96 -0.43
C ARG A 130 -24.40 6.45 -0.60
N ILE A 131 -24.27 5.69 0.49
CA ILE A 131 -24.41 4.23 0.48
C ILE A 131 -25.82 3.84 0.04
N ARG A 132 -26.85 4.52 0.57
CA ARG A 132 -28.25 4.32 0.18
C ARG A 132 -28.47 4.51 -1.32
N ARG A 133 -27.95 5.60 -1.89
CA ARG A 133 -28.04 5.86 -3.33
C ARG A 133 -27.35 4.80 -4.19
N ILE A 134 -26.21 4.27 -3.73
CA ILE A 134 -25.53 3.15 -4.43
C ILE A 134 -26.44 1.92 -4.44
N GLY A 135 -27.07 1.59 -3.30
CA GLY A 135 -28.04 0.49 -3.24
C GLY A 135 -29.24 0.67 -4.19
N GLU A 136 -29.80 1.87 -4.28
CA GLU A 136 -30.90 2.19 -5.21
C GLU A 136 -30.50 2.10 -6.70
N LEU A 137 -29.23 2.38 -7.02
CA LEU A 137 -28.72 2.23 -8.39
C LEU A 137 -28.58 0.75 -8.75
N LEU A 138 -28.05 -0.06 -7.82
CA LEU A 138 -27.85 -1.48 -8.02
C LEU A 138 -29.16 -2.28 -8.00
N SER A 139 -30.23 -1.76 -7.42
CA SER A 139 -31.55 -2.42 -7.43
C SER A 139 -32.30 -2.29 -8.76
N LYS A 140 -31.75 -1.59 -9.75
CA LYS A 140 -32.40 -1.31 -11.06
C LYS A 140 -31.88 -2.17 -12.21
N ILE A 141 -30.80 -2.93 -11.98
CA ILE A 141 -30.28 -3.95 -12.90
C ILE A 141 -30.98 -5.28 -12.65
#